data_AF-A0A1W9JPY4-F1
#
_entry.id   AF-A0A1W9JPY4-F1
#
_cell.length_a   1.000
_cell.length_b   1.000
_cell.length_c   1.000
_cell.angle_alpha   90.00
_cell.angle_beta   90.00
_cell.angle_gamma   90.00
#
_symmetry.space_group_name_H-M   'P 1'
#
loop_
_entity.id
_entity.type
_entity.pdbx_description
1 polymer ?
#
loop_
_entity_poly.entity_id
_entity_poly.type
_entity_poly.pdbx_seq_one_letter_code
_entity_poly.pdbx_strand_id
1 'polypeptide(L)'
;MIGFFKKRSKRTANAKIGKEISNNIGRIAMQIAKGKRNEEETRRWVVDMIRSAFGYKDSEIETELSVLGKRVDIALLDNQRVIAVIECKAATVQLNEAAVNQVSNYTAALNAEWGVLTNGNRWILFHVIPRKGREPEINQLFDIEVLDDDGLSKDDINNLYLLTKQAILSGETKMAYHQEFILSSDNIKAAISSPEILASIAEKLKSSYKSKYGVSIDPDKDILREVIEFAMDDFNNSP
;
A
#
# COMPACT_ATOMS: atom_id res chain seq x y z
N MET A 1 14.29 25.89 -5.91
CA MET A 1 15.19 25.43 -4.82
C MET A 1 14.57 24.29 -3.99
N ILE A 2 13.33 24.43 -3.50
CA ILE A 2 12.63 23.43 -2.65
C ILE A 2 12.55 22.02 -3.29
N GLY A 3 12.20 21.91 -4.57
CA GLY A 3 12.10 20.61 -5.27
C GLY A 3 13.44 19.87 -5.41
N PHE A 4 14.56 20.61 -5.52
CA PHE A 4 15.90 20.02 -5.58
C PHE A 4 16.30 19.42 -4.23
N PHE A 5 16.00 20.10 -3.13
CA PHE A 5 16.23 19.59 -1.78
C PHE A 5 15.39 18.34 -1.47
N LYS A 6 14.09 18.32 -1.84
CA LYS A 6 13.24 17.12 -1.68
C LYS A 6 13.80 15.91 -2.45
N LYS A 7 14.19 16.09 -3.73
CA LYS A 7 14.80 15.03 -4.54
C LYS A 7 16.11 14.50 -3.93
N ARG A 8 16.96 15.40 -3.42
CA ARG A 8 18.21 15.00 -2.74
C ARG A 8 17.93 14.23 -1.45
N SER A 9 16.96 14.69 -0.65
CA SER A 9 16.55 14.03 0.60
C SER A 9 16.01 12.62 0.36
N LYS A 10 15.12 12.45 -0.63
CA LYS A 10 14.61 11.13 -1.04
C LYS A 10 15.74 10.20 -1.50
N ARG A 11 16.68 10.69 -2.32
CA ARG A 11 17.84 9.88 -2.74
C ARG A 11 18.70 9.42 -1.56
N THR A 12 18.92 10.27 -0.57
CA THR A 12 19.64 9.91 0.65
C THR A 12 18.88 8.88 1.49
N ALA A 13 17.56 9.05 1.65
CA ALA A 13 16.72 8.08 2.34
C ALA A 13 16.74 6.70 1.64
N ASN A 14 16.53 6.66 0.33
CA ASN A 14 16.61 5.44 -0.47
C ASN A 14 17.97 4.72 -0.32
N ALA A 15 19.08 5.48 -0.31
CA ALA A 15 20.40 4.89 -0.12
C ALA A 15 20.59 4.28 1.29
N LYS A 16 20.02 4.90 2.34
CA LYS A 16 20.02 4.33 3.69
C LYS A 16 19.17 3.07 3.76
N ILE A 17 17.99 3.08 3.16
CA ILE A 17 17.07 1.94 3.11
C ILE A 17 17.75 0.74 2.44
N GLY A 18 18.29 0.94 1.24
CA GLY A 18 19.00 -0.12 0.52
C GLY A 18 20.17 -0.69 1.32
N LYS A 19 20.99 0.18 1.94
CA LYS A 19 22.12 -0.25 2.77
C LYS A 19 21.66 -1.07 3.99
N GLU A 20 20.63 -0.62 4.70
CA GLU A 20 20.16 -1.30 5.91
C GLU A 20 19.59 -2.68 5.57
N ILE A 21 18.82 -2.80 4.49
CA ILE A 21 18.31 -4.09 4.03
C ILE A 21 19.46 -5.00 3.61
N SER A 22 20.40 -4.53 2.76
CA SER A 22 21.57 -5.33 2.37
C SER A 22 22.38 -5.84 3.56
N ASN A 23 22.51 -5.05 4.64
CA ASN A 23 23.24 -5.47 5.84
C ASN A 23 22.53 -6.58 6.62
N ASN A 24 21.20 -6.66 6.53
CA ASN A 24 20.40 -7.59 7.32
C ASN A 24 19.80 -8.73 6.50
N ILE A 25 19.86 -8.67 5.17
CA ILE A 25 19.24 -9.65 4.26
C ILE A 25 19.70 -11.08 4.55
N GLY A 26 21.00 -11.27 4.83
CA GLY A 26 21.56 -12.57 5.20
C GLY A 26 21.05 -13.10 6.56
N ARG A 27 20.69 -12.21 7.48
CA ARG A 27 20.08 -12.61 8.77
C ARG A 27 18.65 -13.11 8.56
N ILE A 28 17.86 -12.42 7.76
CA ILE A 28 16.48 -12.83 7.42
C ILE A 28 16.51 -14.19 6.72
N ALA A 29 17.35 -14.34 5.70
CA ALA A 29 17.51 -15.59 4.97
C ALA A 29 17.92 -16.73 5.92
N MET A 30 18.82 -16.47 6.86
CA MET A 30 19.21 -17.46 7.87
C MET A 30 18.07 -17.85 8.81
N GLN A 31 17.22 -16.89 9.22
CA GLN A 31 16.06 -17.18 10.07
C GLN A 31 15.04 -18.06 9.34
N ILE A 32 14.76 -17.74 8.08
CA ILE A 32 13.89 -18.54 7.21
C ILE A 32 14.47 -19.96 7.05
N ALA A 33 15.76 -20.09 6.72
CA ALA A 33 16.42 -21.37 6.52
C ALA A 33 16.46 -22.24 7.79
N LYS A 34 16.59 -21.62 8.98
CA LYS A 34 16.53 -22.34 10.27
C LYS A 34 15.12 -22.82 10.62
N GLY A 35 14.07 -22.26 10.00
CA GLY A 35 12.68 -22.61 10.27
C GLY A 35 12.18 -22.25 11.68
N LYS A 36 12.95 -21.47 12.45
CA LYS A 36 12.59 -21.13 13.83
C LYS A 36 11.63 -19.93 13.84
N ARG A 37 10.48 -20.10 14.47
CA ARG A 37 9.54 -18.99 14.72
C ARG A 37 10.12 -18.05 15.78
N ASN A 38 10.57 -16.86 15.37
CA ASN A 38 11.10 -15.83 16.27
C ASN A 38 10.59 -14.42 15.90
N GLU A 39 9.37 -14.10 16.34
CA GLU A 39 8.73 -12.81 16.07
C GLU A 39 9.44 -11.64 16.76
N GLU A 40 9.98 -11.86 17.95
CA GLU A 40 10.72 -10.85 18.71
C GLU A 40 12.00 -10.41 18.00
N GLU A 41 12.70 -11.35 17.33
CA GLU A 41 13.87 -11.00 16.51
C GLU A 41 13.47 -10.20 15.27
N THR A 42 12.37 -10.55 14.60
CA THR A 42 11.81 -9.72 13.52
C THR A 42 11.50 -8.32 14.03
N ARG A 43 10.77 -8.19 15.15
CA ARG A 43 10.38 -6.90 15.73
C ARG A 43 11.60 -6.04 16.08
N ARG A 44 12.65 -6.60 16.68
CA ARG A 44 13.90 -5.87 16.95
C ARG A 44 14.53 -5.33 15.67
N TRP A 45 14.61 -6.16 14.63
CA TRP A 45 15.17 -5.72 13.36
C TRP A 45 14.34 -4.63 12.70
N VAL A 46 13.00 -4.76 12.72
CA VAL A 46 12.09 -3.72 12.21
C VAL A 46 12.31 -2.41 12.96
N VAL A 47 12.47 -2.43 14.30
CA VAL A 47 12.81 -1.24 15.08
C VAL A 47 14.16 -0.64 14.67
N ASP A 48 15.18 -1.45 14.42
CA ASP A 48 16.48 -0.97 13.94
C ASP A 48 16.36 -0.29 12.56
N MET A 49 15.58 -0.88 11.65
CA MET A 49 15.27 -0.31 10.34
C MET A 49 14.55 1.05 10.45
N ILE A 50 13.57 1.13 11.35
CA ILE A 50 12.81 2.35 11.63
C ILE A 50 13.74 3.48 12.09
N ARG A 51 14.72 3.17 12.94
CA ARG A 51 15.72 4.12 13.46
C ARG A 51 16.74 4.54 12.41
N SER A 52 17.41 3.57 11.79
CA SER A 52 18.60 3.83 10.98
C SER A 52 18.26 4.33 9.57
N ALA A 53 17.15 3.86 9.00
CA ALA A 53 16.79 4.10 7.62
C ALA A 53 15.49 4.90 7.45
N PHE A 54 14.45 4.64 8.25
CA PHE A 54 13.18 5.37 8.12
C PHE A 54 13.17 6.74 8.82
N GLY A 55 14.14 6.98 9.71
CA GLY A 55 14.42 8.29 10.28
C GLY A 55 13.53 8.69 11.46
N TYR A 56 12.94 7.72 12.15
CA TYR A 56 12.24 7.94 13.41
C TYR A 56 13.21 7.92 14.60
N LYS A 57 12.92 8.73 15.62
CA LYS A 57 13.66 8.74 16.88
C LYS A 57 13.08 7.75 17.87
N ASP A 58 13.84 7.36 18.90
CA ASP A 58 13.33 6.48 19.96
C ASP A 58 12.09 7.03 20.65
N SER A 59 12.02 8.34 20.86
CA SER A 59 10.83 9.00 21.43
C SER A 59 9.58 8.95 20.53
N GLU A 60 9.71 8.42 19.31
CA GLU A 60 8.67 8.35 18.29
C GLU A 60 8.29 6.88 17.98
N ILE A 61 8.83 5.93 18.75
CA ILE A 61 8.61 4.49 18.60
C ILE A 61 8.10 3.97 19.94
N GLU A 62 6.86 3.47 19.97
CA GLU A 62 6.24 2.90 21.17
C GLU A 62 5.93 1.41 20.94
N THR A 63 6.37 0.55 21.85
CA THR A 63 6.17 -0.92 21.76
C THR A 63 5.32 -1.46 22.90
N GLU A 64 4.94 -0.61 23.86
CA GLU A 64 4.13 -0.97 25.03
C GLU A 64 2.67 -0.47 24.92
N LEU A 65 2.31 0.15 23.79
CA LEU A 65 0.96 0.65 23.55
C LEU A 65 -0.05 -0.50 23.49
N SER A 66 -1.14 -0.38 24.26
CA SER A 66 -2.23 -1.35 24.29
C SER A 66 -3.50 -0.78 23.66
N VAL A 67 -4.14 -1.57 22.80
CA VAL A 67 -5.41 -1.23 22.14
C VAL A 67 -6.26 -2.50 21.99
N LEU A 68 -7.59 -2.38 22.14
CA LEU A 68 -8.50 -3.53 22.05
C LEU A 68 -8.11 -4.73 22.95
N GLY A 69 -7.55 -4.44 24.13
CA GLY A 69 -7.11 -5.47 25.09
C GLY A 69 -5.86 -6.24 24.69
N LYS A 70 -5.13 -5.81 23.65
CA LYS A 70 -3.88 -6.41 23.20
C LYS A 70 -2.79 -5.34 23.04
N ARG A 71 -1.54 -5.75 23.16
CA ARG A 71 -0.38 -4.89 22.89
C ARG A 71 -0.10 -4.85 21.40
N VAL A 72 0.12 -3.66 20.87
CA VAL A 72 0.60 -3.45 19.50
C VAL A 72 2.11 -3.70 19.47
N ASP A 73 2.62 -4.27 18.38
CA ASP A 73 4.06 -4.52 18.26
C ASP A 73 4.87 -3.24 18.21
N ILE A 74 4.50 -2.32 17.31
CA ILE A 74 5.13 -1.00 17.18
C ILE A 74 4.08 0.02 16.76
N ALA A 75 4.03 1.15 17.48
CA ALA A 75 3.31 2.36 17.09
C ALA A 75 4.34 3.46 16.78
N LEU A 76 4.19 4.12 15.63
CA LEU A 76 4.99 5.27 15.25
C LEU A 76 4.25 6.56 15.60
N LEU A 77 4.94 7.50 16.23
CA LEU A 77 4.34 8.73 16.74
C LEU A 77 4.87 9.98 16.04
N ASP A 78 3.97 10.95 15.84
CA ASP A 78 4.31 12.35 15.58
C ASP A 78 3.56 13.23 16.58
N ASN A 79 4.30 14.01 17.37
CA ASN A 79 3.73 14.88 18.40
C ASN A 79 2.72 14.14 19.30
N GLN A 80 3.10 12.95 19.79
CA GLN A 80 2.29 12.07 20.65
C GLN A 80 1.05 11.45 19.99
N ARG A 81 0.81 11.69 18.69
CA ARG A 81 -0.26 11.03 17.93
C ARG A 81 0.29 9.83 17.17
N VAL A 82 -0.42 8.72 17.19
CA VAL A 82 -0.07 7.54 16.40
C VAL A 82 -0.34 7.83 14.93
N ILE A 83 0.71 7.80 14.11
CA ILE A 83 0.63 8.03 12.66
C ILE A 83 0.64 6.73 11.86
N ALA A 84 1.27 5.68 12.40
CA ALA A 84 1.29 4.36 11.81
C ALA A 84 1.35 3.28 12.89
N VAL A 85 0.78 2.12 12.59
CA VAL A 85 0.85 0.90 13.40
C VAL A 85 1.54 -0.18 12.58
N ILE A 86 2.49 -0.89 13.19
CA ILE A 86 3.22 -1.98 12.54
C ILE A 86 2.98 -3.25 13.35
N GLU A 87 2.48 -4.28 12.68
CA GLU A 87 2.37 -5.64 13.20
C GLU A 87 3.49 -6.49 12.60
N CYS A 88 4.27 -7.14 13.48
CA CYS A 88 5.38 -8.00 13.12
C CYS A 88 4.98 -9.47 13.26
N LYS A 89 5.35 -10.29 12.28
CA LYS A 89 5.29 -11.76 12.38
C LYS A 89 6.71 -12.33 12.29
N ALA A 90 6.89 -13.56 12.77
CA ALA A 90 8.17 -14.26 12.57
C ALA A 90 8.46 -14.43 11.06
N ALA A 91 9.74 -14.39 10.66
CA ALA A 91 10.15 -14.48 9.26
C ALA A 91 9.63 -15.73 8.50
N THR A 92 9.35 -16.82 9.23
CA THR A 92 8.81 -18.07 8.67
C THR A 92 7.29 -18.07 8.51
N VAL A 93 6.59 -17.03 8.96
CA VAL A 93 5.12 -16.95 8.95
C VAL A 93 4.66 -16.22 7.70
N GLN A 94 3.74 -16.85 6.96
CA GLN A 94 3.04 -16.20 5.86
C GLN A 94 2.09 -15.12 6.41
N LEU A 95 2.09 -13.97 5.73
CA LEU A 95 1.19 -12.87 6.02
C LEU A 95 -0.17 -13.18 5.40
N ASN A 96 -1.20 -13.33 6.23
CA ASN A 96 -2.53 -13.75 5.81
C ASN A 96 -3.60 -12.72 6.20
N GLU A 97 -4.84 -12.94 5.75
CA GLU A 97 -5.97 -12.05 5.98
C GLU A 97 -6.24 -11.78 7.47
N ALA A 98 -6.04 -12.78 8.35
CA ALA A 98 -6.20 -12.60 9.79
C ALA A 98 -5.20 -11.56 10.35
N ALA A 99 -3.96 -11.57 9.86
CA ALA A 99 -2.95 -10.58 10.23
C ALA A 99 -3.25 -9.20 9.63
N VAL A 100 -3.79 -9.13 8.41
CA VAL A 100 -4.27 -7.89 7.79
C VAL A 100 -5.40 -7.27 8.61
N ASN A 101 -6.41 -8.06 8.98
CA ASN A 101 -7.52 -7.61 9.81
C ASN A 101 -7.05 -7.15 11.20
N GLN A 102 -6.05 -7.82 11.77
CA GLN A 102 -5.46 -7.43 13.03
C GLN A 102 -4.81 -6.04 12.96
N VAL A 103 -3.89 -5.83 12.02
CA VAL A 103 -3.18 -4.54 11.92
C VAL A 103 -4.16 -3.40 11.60
N SER A 104 -5.09 -3.63 10.68
CA SER A 104 -6.08 -2.63 10.28
C SER A 104 -7.03 -2.24 11.43
N ASN A 105 -7.45 -3.20 12.27
CA ASN A 105 -8.26 -2.91 13.45
C ASN A 105 -7.49 -2.11 14.51
N TYR A 106 -6.21 -2.41 14.72
CA TYR A 106 -5.36 -1.61 15.61
C TYR A 106 -5.14 -0.20 15.06
N THR A 107 -4.84 -0.06 13.78
CA THR A 107 -4.70 1.24 13.09
C THR A 107 -5.96 2.09 13.25
N ALA A 108 -7.13 1.51 12.96
CA ALA A 108 -8.41 2.21 13.07
C ALA A 108 -8.75 2.58 14.52
N ALA A 109 -8.53 1.67 15.48
CA ALA A 109 -8.81 1.92 16.89
C ALA A 109 -7.89 3.00 17.51
N LEU A 110 -6.66 3.12 17.01
CA LEU A 110 -5.72 4.18 17.41
C LEU A 110 -5.90 5.48 16.60
N ASN A 111 -6.86 5.51 15.67
CA ASN A 111 -7.09 6.63 14.76
C ASN A 111 -5.81 7.03 13.99
N ALA A 112 -4.98 6.04 13.67
CA ALA A 112 -3.82 6.17 12.82
C ALA A 112 -4.26 6.03 11.34
N GLU A 113 -3.47 6.58 10.43
CA GLU A 113 -3.79 6.56 9.00
C GLU A 113 -3.19 5.33 8.30
N TRP A 114 -2.08 4.81 8.81
CA TRP A 114 -1.29 3.78 8.15
C TRP A 114 -1.16 2.52 8.98
N GLY A 115 -1.42 1.36 8.36
CA GLY A 115 -1.13 0.04 8.92
C GLY A 115 -0.02 -0.63 8.14
N VAL A 116 0.91 -1.30 8.82
CA VAL A 116 2.02 -2.02 8.19
C VAL A 116 2.05 -3.45 8.72
N LEU A 117 2.04 -4.42 7.82
CA LEU A 117 2.23 -5.81 8.17
C LEU A 117 3.56 -6.30 7.60
N THR A 118 4.40 -6.90 8.45
CA THR A 118 5.69 -7.41 8.00
C THR A 118 6.12 -8.66 8.74
N ASN A 119 6.80 -9.58 8.03
CA ASN A 119 7.58 -10.65 8.65
C ASN A 119 9.10 -10.39 8.50
N GLY A 120 9.45 -9.19 8.06
CA GLY A 120 10.80 -8.77 7.73
C GLY A 120 11.18 -9.02 6.26
N ASN A 121 10.80 -10.15 5.66
CA ASN A 121 10.98 -10.37 4.23
C ASN A 121 9.93 -9.56 3.43
N ARG A 122 8.66 -9.79 3.75
CA ARG A 122 7.52 -9.17 3.09
C ARG A 122 7.07 -7.94 3.87
N TRP A 123 6.74 -6.87 3.16
CA TRP A 123 6.27 -5.61 3.73
C TRP A 123 5.02 -5.16 2.98
N ILE A 124 3.95 -4.95 3.72
CA ILE A 124 2.66 -4.51 3.18
C ILE A 124 2.25 -3.23 3.89
N LEU A 125 1.97 -2.18 3.13
CA LEU A 125 1.47 -0.91 3.64
C LEU A 125 0.00 -0.73 3.26
N PHE A 126 -0.84 -0.42 4.25
CA PHE A 126 -2.25 -0.15 4.09
C PHE A 126 -2.58 1.29 4.47
N HIS A 127 -3.40 1.94 3.66
CA HIS A 127 -4.19 3.10 4.08
C HIS A 127 -5.47 2.59 4.74
N VAL A 128 -5.70 2.97 5.99
CA VAL A 128 -6.84 2.48 6.77
C VAL A 128 -7.79 3.63 7.05
N ILE A 129 -9.04 3.48 6.61
CA ILE A 129 -10.09 4.49 6.78
C ILE A 129 -11.11 3.96 7.80
N PRO A 130 -11.17 4.54 9.02
CA PRO A 130 -12.15 4.14 10.02
C PRO A 130 -13.58 4.32 9.52
N ARG A 131 -14.41 3.29 9.71
CA ARG A 131 -15.85 3.33 9.39
C ARG A 131 -16.66 3.16 10.68
N LYS A 132 -17.48 4.14 11.04
CA LYS A 132 -18.26 4.09 12.28
C LYS A 132 -19.29 2.95 12.22
N GLY A 133 -19.18 2.00 13.15
CA GLY A 133 -20.11 0.87 13.29
C GLY A 133 -19.95 -0.23 12.25
N ARG A 134 -18.83 -0.27 11.52
CA ARG A 134 -18.48 -1.31 10.54
C ARG A 134 -16.97 -1.56 10.60
N GLU A 135 -16.51 -2.63 9.94
CA GLU A 135 -15.08 -2.85 9.71
C GLU A 135 -14.46 -1.66 8.97
N PRO A 136 -13.19 -1.31 9.27
CA PRO A 136 -12.50 -0.25 8.55
C PRO A 136 -12.35 -0.61 7.07
N GLU A 137 -12.29 0.41 6.23
CA GLU A 137 -11.86 0.20 4.84
C GLU A 137 -10.34 0.10 4.80
N ILE A 138 -9.85 -0.90 4.07
CA ILE A 138 -8.44 -1.30 4.03
C ILE A 138 -7.99 -1.24 2.58
N ASN A 139 -7.16 -0.25 2.25
CA ASN A 139 -6.63 -0.08 0.91
C ASN A 139 -5.13 -0.37 0.91
N GLN A 140 -4.71 -1.46 0.26
CA GLN A 140 -3.30 -1.82 0.12
C GLN A 140 -2.62 -0.85 -0.84
N LEU A 141 -1.55 -0.19 -0.38
CA LEU A 141 -0.74 0.71 -1.21
C LEU A 141 0.39 -0.04 -1.91
N PHE A 142 1.09 -0.92 -1.20
CA PHE A 142 2.08 -1.81 -1.81
C PHE A 142 2.21 -3.10 -1.00
N ASP A 143 2.78 -4.10 -1.67
CA ASP A 143 3.17 -5.39 -1.11
C ASP A 143 4.44 -5.84 -1.82
N ILE A 144 5.53 -5.96 -1.08
CA ILE A 144 6.84 -6.29 -1.63
C ILE A 144 7.51 -7.38 -0.81
N GLU A 145 8.39 -8.16 -1.44
CA GLU A 145 9.30 -9.08 -0.78
C GLU A 145 10.74 -8.67 -1.08
N VAL A 146 11.61 -8.65 -0.05
CA VAL A 146 13.01 -8.21 -0.24
C VAL A 146 13.97 -9.36 -0.57
N LEU A 147 13.50 -10.61 -0.45
CA LEU A 147 14.19 -11.87 -0.78
C LEU A 147 13.44 -12.62 -1.89
N ASP A 148 13.12 -11.95 -2.98
CA ASP A 148 12.64 -12.60 -4.21
C ASP A 148 13.79 -12.85 -5.20
N ASP A 149 13.46 -13.45 -6.35
CA ASP A 149 14.45 -13.85 -7.37
C ASP A 149 15.16 -12.65 -8.01
N ASP A 150 14.50 -11.49 -8.06
CA ASP A 150 15.04 -10.23 -8.61
C ASP A 150 15.86 -9.44 -7.57
N GLY A 151 15.73 -9.80 -6.29
CA GLY A 151 16.35 -9.15 -5.15
C GLY A 151 15.80 -7.73 -4.95
N LEU A 152 16.43 -6.98 -4.04
CA LEU A 152 15.94 -5.65 -3.68
C LEU A 152 16.04 -4.65 -4.85
N SER A 153 14.93 -4.40 -5.53
CA SER A 153 14.84 -3.51 -6.66
C SER A 153 14.81 -2.03 -6.24
N LYS A 154 14.91 -1.13 -7.22
CA LYS A 154 14.72 0.31 -6.96
C LYS A 154 13.29 0.63 -6.55
N ASP A 155 12.32 -0.13 -7.05
CA ASP A 155 10.91 0.11 -6.78
C ASP A 155 10.53 -0.38 -5.38
N ASP A 156 11.12 -1.48 -4.90
CA ASP A 156 11.01 -1.91 -3.51
C ASP A 156 11.55 -0.85 -2.55
N ILE A 157 12.72 -0.29 -2.86
CA ILE A 157 13.29 0.81 -2.08
C ILE A 157 12.38 2.04 -2.12
N ASN A 158 11.75 2.35 -3.26
CA ASN A 158 10.81 3.45 -3.38
C ASN A 158 9.51 3.20 -2.59
N ASN A 159 9.04 1.95 -2.51
CA ASN A 159 7.89 1.55 -1.71
C ASN A 159 8.22 1.67 -0.22
N LEU A 160 9.35 1.13 0.23
CA LEU A 160 9.80 1.27 1.62
C LEU A 160 10.09 2.72 2.02
N TYR A 161 10.48 3.58 1.07
CA TYR A 161 10.59 5.02 1.32
C TYR A 161 9.28 5.64 1.81
N LEU A 162 8.13 5.11 1.38
CA LEU A 162 6.80 5.59 1.81
C LEU A 162 6.53 5.32 3.30
N LEU A 163 7.31 4.45 3.96
CA LEU A 163 7.25 4.24 5.40
C LEU A 163 8.09 5.26 6.19
N THR A 164 8.96 6.01 5.52
CA THR A 164 9.85 6.97 6.17
C THR A 164 9.07 8.09 6.83
N LYS A 165 9.58 8.59 7.96
CA LYS A 165 9.01 9.76 8.63
C LYS A 165 8.88 10.95 7.67
N GLN A 166 9.88 11.14 6.83
CA GLN A 166 9.88 12.20 5.83
C GLN A 166 8.67 12.06 4.88
N ALA A 167 8.46 10.87 4.30
CA ALA A 167 7.40 10.67 3.31
C ALA A 167 6.00 10.78 3.93
N ILE A 168 5.81 10.24 5.13
CA ILE A 168 4.53 10.33 5.84
C ILE A 168 4.21 11.78 6.20
N LEU A 169 5.14 12.49 6.86
CA LEU A 169 4.88 13.86 7.35
C LEU A 169 4.85 14.90 6.23
N SER A 170 5.53 14.67 5.10
CA SER A 170 5.48 15.57 3.95
C SER A 170 4.23 15.39 3.09
N GLY A 171 3.45 14.32 3.31
CA GLY A 171 2.30 13.93 2.52
C GLY A 171 2.65 13.15 1.24
N GLU A 172 3.92 12.78 1.02
CA GLU A 172 4.33 11.98 -0.14
C GLU A 172 3.68 10.59 -0.12
N THR A 173 3.60 9.94 1.05
CA THR A 173 2.93 8.63 1.20
C THR A 173 1.45 8.72 0.85
N LYS A 174 0.77 9.78 1.33
CA LYS A 174 -0.64 10.04 1.04
C LYS A 174 -0.88 10.37 -0.44
N MET A 175 0.03 11.11 -1.06
CA MET A 175 -0.04 11.40 -2.49
C MET A 175 0.14 10.12 -3.32
N ALA A 176 1.09 9.26 -2.96
CA ALA A 176 1.27 7.96 -3.61
C ALA A 176 -0.01 7.11 -3.52
N TYR A 177 -0.64 7.07 -2.34
CA TYR A 177 -1.96 6.44 -2.17
C TYR A 177 -3.01 7.02 -3.12
N HIS A 178 -3.15 8.34 -3.21
CA HIS A 178 -4.14 8.94 -4.11
C HIS A 178 -3.84 8.67 -5.59
N GLN A 179 -2.57 8.62 -5.99
CA GLN A 179 -2.15 8.31 -7.36
C GLN A 179 -2.45 6.86 -7.75
N GLU A 180 -2.28 5.93 -6.82
CA GLU A 180 -2.61 4.52 -7.03
C GLU A 180 -4.13 4.35 -7.04
N PHE A 181 -4.81 4.85 -6.02
CA PHE A 181 -6.21 4.56 -5.78
C PHE A 181 -7.15 5.25 -6.77
N ILE A 182 -6.78 6.42 -7.33
CA ILE A 182 -7.60 7.06 -8.38
C ILE A 182 -7.71 6.21 -9.65
N LEU A 183 -6.73 5.34 -9.89
CA LEU A 183 -6.70 4.41 -11.02
C LEU A 183 -7.23 3.03 -10.66
N SER A 184 -7.84 2.86 -9.48
CA SER A 184 -8.46 1.60 -9.10
C SER A 184 -9.55 1.21 -10.09
N SER A 185 -9.73 -0.10 -10.26
CA SER A 185 -10.75 -0.63 -11.15
C SER A 185 -12.14 -0.07 -10.87
N ASP A 186 -12.53 0.03 -9.59
CA ASP A 186 -13.81 0.59 -9.19
C ASP A 186 -13.97 2.05 -9.62
N ASN A 187 -12.91 2.86 -9.50
CA ASN A 187 -12.94 4.25 -9.93
C ASN A 187 -13.02 4.37 -11.45
N ILE A 188 -12.29 3.53 -12.20
CA ILE A 188 -12.36 3.49 -13.66
C ILE A 188 -13.73 3.00 -14.12
N LYS A 189 -14.29 1.96 -13.48
CA LYS A 189 -15.64 1.43 -13.73
C LYS A 189 -16.69 2.51 -13.54
N ALA A 190 -16.65 3.19 -12.39
CA ALA A 190 -17.57 4.28 -12.10
C ALA A 190 -17.46 5.42 -13.14
N ALA A 191 -16.24 5.77 -13.56
CA ALA A 191 -16.01 6.81 -14.55
C ALA A 191 -16.54 6.44 -15.94
N ILE A 192 -16.26 5.22 -16.43
CA ILE A 192 -16.68 4.76 -17.76
C ILE A 192 -18.20 4.56 -17.81
N SER A 193 -18.81 4.07 -16.72
CA SER A 193 -20.26 3.87 -16.62
C SER A 193 -21.05 5.16 -16.38
N SER A 194 -20.39 6.32 -16.33
CA SER A 194 -21.05 7.62 -16.19
C SER A 194 -21.90 7.97 -17.43
N PRO A 195 -23.07 8.63 -17.25
CA PRO A 195 -23.95 8.98 -18.36
C PRO A 195 -23.26 9.75 -19.50
N GLU A 196 -22.34 10.66 -19.14
CA GLU A 196 -21.60 11.50 -20.08
C GLU A 196 -20.65 10.68 -20.95
N ILE A 197 -19.93 9.72 -20.35
CA ILE A 197 -19.00 8.86 -21.07
C ILE A 197 -19.76 7.84 -21.94
N LEU A 198 -20.83 7.23 -21.41
CA LEU A 198 -21.68 6.33 -22.20
C LEU A 198 -22.29 7.03 -23.42
N ALA A 199 -22.73 8.28 -23.27
CA ALA A 199 -23.22 9.08 -24.40
C ALA A 199 -22.11 9.36 -25.43
N SER A 200 -20.89 9.67 -24.97
CA SER A 200 -19.74 9.87 -25.85
C SER A 200 -19.38 8.61 -26.65
N ILE A 201 -19.39 7.44 -25.99
CA ILE A 201 -19.16 6.15 -26.64
C ILE A 201 -20.25 5.87 -27.68
N ALA A 202 -21.52 6.09 -27.34
CA ALA A 202 -22.65 5.89 -28.26
C ALA A 202 -22.52 6.74 -29.54
N GLU A 203 -22.19 8.03 -29.40
CA GLU A 203 -21.97 8.94 -30.54
C GLU A 203 -20.76 8.50 -31.40
N LYS A 204 -19.69 8.04 -30.76
CA LYS A 204 -18.51 7.52 -31.47
C LYS A 204 -18.83 6.25 -32.25
N LEU A 205 -19.61 5.34 -31.67
CA LEU A 205 -20.07 4.10 -32.33
C LEU A 205 -20.96 4.43 -33.54
N LYS A 206 -21.98 5.27 -33.36
CA LYS A 206 -22.86 5.76 -34.43
C LYS A 206 -22.08 6.36 -35.60
N SER A 207 -21.15 7.27 -35.28
CA SER A 207 -20.34 7.96 -36.29
C SER A 207 -19.41 6.99 -37.05
N SER A 208 -18.75 6.10 -36.33
CA SER A 208 -17.87 5.07 -36.92
C SER A 208 -18.65 4.10 -37.80
N TYR A 209 -19.84 3.67 -37.35
CA TYR A 209 -20.71 2.77 -38.10
C TYR A 209 -21.24 3.42 -39.38
N LYS A 210 -21.72 4.67 -39.29
CA LYS A 210 -22.14 5.47 -40.45
C LYS A 210 -21.02 5.65 -41.46
N SER A 211 -19.80 5.96 -41.01
CA SER A 211 -18.65 6.11 -41.91
C SER A 211 -18.30 4.81 -42.63
N LYS A 212 -18.46 3.66 -41.97
CA LYS A 212 -18.05 2.36 -42.53
C LYS A 212 -19.12 1.74 -43.43
N TYR A 213 -20.39 1.91 -43.07
CA TYR A 213 -21.50 1.21 -43.72
C TYR A 213 -22.51 2.14 -44.40
N GLY A 214 -22.36 3.46 -44.28
CA GLY A 214 -23.30 4.45 -44.84
C GLY A 214 -24.64 4.55 -44.11
N VAL A 215 -24.87 3.71 -43.09
CA VAL A 215 -26.13 3.63 -42.33
C VAL A 215 -25.99 4.33 -40.99
N SER A 216 -26.97 5.17 -40.65
CA SER A 216 -27.07 5.78 -39.31
C SER A 216 -27.97 4.91 -38.44
N ILE A 217 -27.43 4.38 -37.35
CA ILE A 217 -28.16 3.64 -36.34
C ILE A 217 -27.69 4.09 -34.96
N ASP A 218 -28.61 4.27 -34.03
CA ASP A 218 -28.31 4.57 -32.64
C ASP A 218 -28.07 3.26 -31.89
N PRO A 219 -26.95 3.11 -31.16
CA PRO A 219 -26.75 1.95 -30.30
C PRO A 219 -27.78 1.96 -29.17
N ASP A 220 -28.30 0.78 -28.85
CA ASP A 220 -29.11 0.59 -27.64
C ASP A 220 -28.25 0.88 -26.41
N LYS A 221 -28.74 1.76 -25.53
CA LYS A 221 -27.97 2.26 -24.38
C LYS A 221 -27.88 1.23 -23.26
N ASP A 222 -28.89 0.39 -23.10
CA ASP A 222 -28.91 -0.64 -22.07
C ASP A 222 -27.95 -1.76 -22.48
N ILE A 223 -28.00 -2.18 -23.75
CA ILE A 223 -27.04 -3.15 -24.30
C ILE A 223 -25.61 -2.57 -24.26
N LEU A 224 -25.42 -1.29 -24.58
CA LEU A 224 -24.10 -0.67 -24.50
C LEU A 224 -23.53 -0.71 -23.08
N ARG A 225 -24.36 -0.44 -22.07
CA ARG A 225 -23.95 -0.53 -20.66
C ARG A 225 -23.57 -1.97 -20.31
N GLU A 226 -24.40 -2.95 -20.64
CA GLU A 226 -24.11 -4.37 -20.36
C GLU A 226 -22.79 -4.83 -21.02
N VAL A 227 -22.56 -4.44 -22.28
CA VAL A 227 -21.32 -4.79 -23.00
C VAL A 227 -20.10 -4.15 -22.34
N ILE A 228 -20.21 -2.90 -21.88
CA ILE A 228 -19.12 -2.21 -21.17
C ILE A 228 -18.85 -2.87 -19.83
N GLU A 229 -19.88 -3.13 -19.03
CA GLU A 229 -19.74 -3.81 -17.74
C GLU A 229 -19.08 -5.18 -17.90
N PHE A 230 -19.55 -5.97 -18.87
CA PHE A 230 -18.94 -7.26 -19.22
C PHE A 230 -17.47 -7.12 -19.62
N ALA A 231 -17.15 -6.19 -20.53
CA ALA A 231 -15.77 -5.97 -20.95
C ALA A 231 -14.87 -5.54 -19.78
N MET A 232 -15.38 -4.75 -18.84
CA MET A 232 -14.63 -4.30 -17.67
C MET A 232 -14.42 -5.41 -16.63
N ASP A 233 -15.31 -6.39 -16.53
CA ASP A 233 -15.11 -7.54 -15.64
C ASP A 233 -14.04 -8.49 -16.17
N ASP A 234 -13.92 -8.68 -17.49
CA ASP A 234 -12.84 -9.46 -18.11
C ASP A 234 -11.46 -8.82 -17.92
N PHE A 235 -11.39 -7.48 -17.92
CA PHE A 235 -10.15 -6.74 -17.62
C PHE A 235 -9.65 -6.95 -16.19
N ASN A 236 -10.54 -7.20 -15.23
CA ASN A 236 -10.16 -7.41 -13.82
C ASN A 236 -9.79 -8.84 -13.47
N ASN A 237 -10.18 -9.80 -14.32
CA ASN A 237 -9.84 -11.21 -14.18
C ASN A 237 -8.64 -11.62 -15.03
N SER A 238 -8.01 -10.67 -15.72
CA SER A 238 -6.74 -10.90 -16.40
C SER A 238 -5.58 -10.79 -15.38
N PRO A 239 -4.64 -11.75 -15.40
CA PRO A 239 -3.58 -11.87 -14.39
C PRO A 239 -2.65 -10.67 -14.33
#